data_AF-A0A6G6JY31-F1
#
_entry.id   AF-A0A6G6JY31-F1
#
_cell.length_a   1.000
_cell.length_b   1.000
_cell.length_c   1.000
_cell.angle_alpha   90.00
_cell.angle_beta   90.00
_cell.angle_gamma   90.00
#
_symmetry.space_group_name_H-M   'P 1'
#
loop_
_entity.id
_entity.type
_entity.pdbx_description
1 polymer ?
#
loop_
_entity_poly.entity_id
_entity_poly.type
_entity_poly.pdbx_seq_one_letter_code
_entity_poly.pdbx_strand_id
1 'polypeptide(L)'
;MIAGTKTTCTYLIAIGFSIIVLSTWPTDTGNWSDLPPWRMAGHLVGLTVYLVGWCRYCRGMGYAWPWGLLGFFCPIGVVILLWLPDRHPEKDDWWKEK
;
A
#
# COMPACT_ATOMS: atom_id res chain seq x y z
N MET A 1 -16.70 2.29 -12.72
CA MET A 1 -16.54 2.58 -11.27
C MET A 1 -15.16 2.18 -10.72
N ILE A 2 -14.12 1.98 -11.54
CA ILE A 2 -12.82 1.38 -11.11
C ILE A 2 -11.70 2.43 -10.96
N ALA A 3 -11.84 3.62 -11.56
CA ALA A 3 -10.90 4.73 -11.36
C ALA A 3 -10.81 5.13 -9.87
N GLY A 4 -11.92 5.16 -9.15
CA GLY A 4 -11.94 5.48 -7.72
C GLY A 4 -11.28 4.44 -6.82
N THR A 5 -11.27 3.15 -7.23
CA THR A 5 -10.65 2.08 -6.43
C THR A 5 -9.13 2.16 -6.45
N LYS A 6 -8.51 2.54 -7.57
CA LYS A 6 -7.05 2.71 -7.65
C LYS A 6 -6.58 3.86 -6.78
N THR A 7 -7.20 5.03 -6.91
CA THR A 7 -6.88 6.21 -6.09
C THR A 7 -7.03 5.90 -4.60
N THR A 8 -8.14 5.27 -4.22
CA THR A 8 -8.39 4.89 -2.81
C THR A 8 -7.32 3.92 -2.28
N CYS A 9 -6.89 2.94 -3.07
CA CYS A 9 -5.83 2.01 -2.66
C CYS A 9 -4.47 2.72 -2.53
N THR A 10 -4.12 3.59 -3.47
CA THR A 10 -2.90 4.41 -3.39
C THR A 10 -2.91 5.32 -2.17
N TYR A 11 -4.05 5.92 -1.82
CA TYR A 11 -4.19 6.70 -0.58
C TYR A 11 -3.96 5.85 0.67
N LEU A 12 -4.52 4.64 0.73
CA LEU A 12 -4.29 3.73 1.86
C LEU A 12 -2.81 3.34 2.01
N ILE A 13 -2.14 3.06 0.89
CA ILE A 13 -0.70 2.77 0.87
C ILE A 13 0.08 4.01 1.37
N ALA A 14 -0.23 5.20 0.86
CA ALA A 14 0.44 6.44 1.26
C ALA A 14 0.22 6.77 2.74
N ILE A 15 -1.00 6.60 3.25
CA ILE A 15 -1.34 6.83 4.67
C ILE A 15 -0.58 5.83 5.55
N GLY A 16 -0.62 4.54 5.21
CA GLY A 16 0.10 3.50 5.96
C GLY A 16 1.61 3.77 6.01
N PHE A 17 2.21 4.14 4.89
CA PHE A 17 3.62 4.51 4.81
C PHE A 17 3.93 5.77 5.64
N SER A 18 3.09 6.80 5.56
CA SER A 18 3.27 8.03 6.32
C SER A 18 3.21 7.79 7.83
N ILE A 19 2.31 6.93 8.29
CA ILE A 19 2.22 6.53 9.71
C ILE A 19 3.50 5.82 10.15
N ILE A 20 4.04 4.89 9.34
CA ILE A 20 5.29 4.18 9.64
C ILE A 20 6.45 5.17 9.74
N VAL A 21 6.57 6.11 8.79
CA VAL A 21 7.65 7.11 8.75
C VAL A 21 7.56 8.07 9.94
N LEU A 22 6.35 8.53 10.30
CA LEU A 22 6.13 9.38 11.46
C LEU A 22 6.46 8.64 12.76
N SER A 23 6.14 7.34 12.85
CA SER A 23 6.47 6.56 14.03
C SER A 23 7.95 6.19 14.12
N THR A 24 8.73 6.19 13.03
CA THR A 24 10.20 6.02 13.03
C THR A 24 11.02 7.31 13.21
N TRP A 25 10.41 8.49 13.27
CA TRP A 25 11.13 9.76 13.41
C TRP A 25 12.18 9.70 14.55
N PRO A 26 13.43 10.12 14.36
CA PRO A 26 14.45 9.93 15.39
C PRO A 26 14.01 10.58 16.71
N THR A 27 13.92 9.77 17.76
CA THR A 27 13.91 10.26 19.14
C THR A 27 15.34 10.21 19.65
N ASP A 28 15.70 11.20 20.46
CA ASP A 28 17.03 11.30 21.09
C ASP A 28 17.37 10.11 22.00
N THR A 29 16.41 9.21 22.24
CA THR A 29 16.59 7.94 22.94
C THR A 29 17.14 6.88 21.98
N GLY A 30 18.45 6.62 22.03
CA GLY A 30 19.10 5.54 21.26
C GLY A 30 18.68 4.10 21.63
N ASN A 31 17.73 3.94 22.55
CA ASN A 31 17.21 2.65 23.00
C ASN A 31 15.82 2.37 22.41
N TRP A 32 15.70 1.26 21.67
CA TRP A 32 14.45 0.76 21.12
C TRP A 32 13.46 0.27 22.19
N SER A 33 13.95 -0.08 23.38
CA SER A 33 13.14 -0.51 24.52
C SER A 33 12.38 0.62 25.20
N ASP A 34 12.84 1.87 25.01
CA ASP A 34 12.25 3.05 25.65
C ASP A 34 11.22 3.75 24.72
N LEU A 35 10.88 3.10 23.60
CA LEU A 35 9.87 3.62 22.69
C LEU A 35 8.52 3.62 23.39
N PRO A 36 7.84 4.79 23.47
CA PRO A 36 6.55 4.84 24.11
C PRO A 36 5.53 3.97 23.35
N PRO A 37 4.58 3.31 24.05
CA PRO A 37 3.70 2.29 23.46
C PRO A 37 2.92 2.75 22.22
N TRP A 38 2.60 4.04 22.12
CA TRP A 38 1.90 4.62 20.97
C TRP A 38 2.71 4.53 19.67
N ARG A 39 4.05 4.45 19.73
CA ARG A 39 4.90 4.28 18.54
C ARG A 39 4.87 2.86 18.02
N MET A 40 4.94 1.88 18.93
CA MET A 40 4.74 0.47 18.56
C MET A 40 3.35 0.26 17.97
N ALA A 41 2.32 0.87 18.57
CA ALA A 41 0.96 0.86 18.02
C ALA A 41 0.92 1.53 16.63
N GLY A 42 1.59 2.67 16.45
CA GLY A 42 1.71 3.36 15.17
C GLY A 42 2.32 2.47 14.08
N HIS A 43 3.40 1.74 14.39
CA HIS A 43 4.00 0.79 13.46
C HIS A 43 3.04 -0.34 13.08
N LEU A 44 2.34 -0.94 14.05
CA LEU A 44 1.38 -2.02 13.78
C LEU A 44 0.18 -1.55 12.93
N VAL A 45 -0.35 -0.37 13.24
CA VAL A 45 -1.46 0.23 12.50
C VAL A 45 -1.02 0.61 11.09
N GLY A 46 0.10 1.32 10.97
CA GLY A 46 0.67 1.73 9.69
C GLY A 46 0.96 0.52 8.79
N LEU A 47 1.57 -0.53 9.34
CA LEU A 47 1.86 -1.77 8.62
C LEU A 47 0.59 -2.50 8.17
N THR A 48 -0.45 -2.54 9.02
CA THR A 48 -1.73 -3.17 8.68
C THR A 48 -2.44 -2.41 7.56
N VAL A 49 -2.53 -1.08 7.67
CA VAL A 49 -3.14 -0.21 6.65
C VAL A 49 -2.38 -0.31 5.32
N TYR A 50 -1.05 -0.32 5.39
CA TYR A 50 -0.17 -0.47 4.24
C TYR A 50 -0.38 -1.82 3.53
N LEU A 51 -0.40 -2.93 4.28
CA LEU A 51 -0.67 -4.27 3.73
C LEU A 51 -2.06 -4.38 3.10
N VAL A 52 -3.09 -3.84 3.76
CA VAL A 52 -4.46 -3.84 3.22
C VAL A 52 -4.53 -3.03 1.93
N GLY A 53 -3.84 -1.88 1.86
CA GLY A 53 -3.72 -1.06 0.66
C GLY A 53 -3.14 -1.86 -0.52
N TRP A 54 -2.02 -2.56 -0.30
CA TRP A 54 -1.37 -3.40 -1.33
C TRP A 54 -2.23 -4.58 -1.78
N CYS A 55 -2.86 -5.30 -0.84
CA CYS A 55 -3.74 -6.41 -1.15
C CYS A 55 -4.94 -5.97 -2.01
N ARG A 56 -5.52 -4.80 -1.72
CA ARG A 56 -6.62 -4.23 -2.51
C ARG A 56 -6.14 -3.72 -3.86
N TYR A 57 -4.98 -3.09 -3.92
CA TYR A 57 -4.37 -2.63 -5.17
C TYR A 57 -4.15 -3.80 -6.14
N CYS A 58 -3.51 -4.89 -5.70
CA CYS A 58 -3.26 -6.04 -6.56
C CYS A 58 -4.55 -6.71 -7.04
N ARG A 59 -5.56 -6.84 -6.15
CA ARG A 59 -6.88 -7.33 -6.55
C ARG A 59 -7.55 -6.43 -7.59
N GLY A 60 -7.45 -5.11 -7.43
CA GLY A 60 -8.00 -4.13 -8.39
C GLY A 60 -7.33 -4.19 -9.77
N MET A 61 -6.03 -4.51 -9.81
CA MET A 61 -5.25 -4.64 -11.04
C MET A 61 -5.35 -6.04 -11.68
N GLY A 62 -6.09 -6.99 -11.08
CA GLY A 62 -6.24 -8.36 -11.58
C GLY A 62 -5.09 -9.31 -11.26
N TYR A 63 -4.24 -8.95 -10.30
CA TYR A 63 -3.12 -9.78 -9.85
C TYR A 63 -3.47 -10.58 -8.60
N ALA A 64 -2.84 -11.76 -8.47
CA ALA A 64 -3.00 -12.60 -7.29
C ALA A 64 -2.46 -11.90 -6.03
N TRP A 65 -3.04 -12.19 -4.86
CA TRP A 65 -2.67 -11.64 -3.57
C TRP A 65 -1.16 -11.67 -3.21
N PRO A 66 -0.33 -12.65 -3.65
CA PRO A 66 1.09 -12.67 -3.31
C PRO A 66 1.88 -11.54 -3.98
N TRP A 67 1.36 -10.99 -5.10
CA TRP A 67 1.96 -9.82 -5.73
C TRP A 67 1.87 -8.58 -4.83
N GLY A 68 0.87 -8.50 -3.96
CA GLY A 68 0.76 -7.43 -2.96
C GLY A 68 1.84 -7.50 -1.90
N LEU A 69 2.27 -8.71 -1.53
CA LEU A 69 3.39 -8.91 -0.62
C LEU A 69 4.73 -8.53 -1.27
N LEU A 70 4.85 -8.65 -2.59
CA LEU A 70 6.05 -8.21 -3.32
C LEU A 70 6.28 -6.69 -3.16
N GLY A 71 5.21 -5.89 -3.20
CA GLY A 71 5.26 -4.44 -2.94
C GLY A 71 5.53 -4.10 -1.47
N PHE A 72 5.26 -5.02 -0.55
CA PHE A 72 5.56 -4.85 0.86
C PHE A 72 7.05 -5.05 1.17
N PHE A 73 7.64 -6.12 0.66
CA PHE A 73 9.02 -6.51 1.00
C PHE A 73 10.10 -5.72 0.28
N CYS A 74 9.78 -5.03 -0.81
CA CYS A 74 10.78 -4.33 -1.59
C CYS A 74 10.23 -3.01 -2.16
N PRO A 75 10.91 -1.87 -1.94
CA PRO A 75 10.57 -0.62 -2.63
C PRO A 75 10.70 -0.76 -4.16
N ILE A 76 11.54 -1.68 -4.65
CA ILE A 76 11.58 -2.02 -6.08
C ILE A 76 10.29 -2.73 -6.50
N GLY A 77 9.72 -3.58 -5.64
CA GLY A 77 8.41 -4.20 -5.86
C GLY A 77 7.28 -3.18 -5.99
N VAL A 78 7.34 -2.08 -5.25
CA VAL A 78 6.40 -0.94 -5.37
C VAL A 78 6.50 -0.30 -6.76
N VAL A 79 7.71 0.01 -7.24
CA VAL A 79 7.92 0.61 -8.56
C VAL A 79 7.43 -0.33 -9.67
N ILE A 80 7.75 -1.62 -9.55
CA ILE A 80 7.29 -2.66 -10.47
C ILE A 80 5.74 -2.70 -10.48
N LEU A 81 5.07 -2.70 -9.32
CA LEU A 81 3.61 -2.72 -9.23
C LEU A 81 2.92 -1.46 -9.76
N LEU A 82 3.58 -0.30 -9.70
CA LEU A 82 3.09 0.94 -10.28
C LEU A 82 3.26 0.99 -11.80
N TRP A 83 4.22 0.23 -12.34
CA TRP A 83 4.50 0.14 -13.78
C TRP A 83 3.94 -1.11 -14.45
N LEU A 84 3.40 -2.08 -13.70
CA LEU A 84 2.77 -3.25 -14.31
C LEU A 84 1.51 -2.83 -15.08
N PRO A 85 1.38 -3.23 -16.35
CA PRO A 85 0.17 -2.97 -17.14
C PRO A 85 -1.01 -3.71 -16.52
N ASP A 86 -2.18 -3.09 -16.44
CA ASP A 86 -3.38 -3.76 -15.93
C ASP A 86 -3.66 -5.07 -16.68
N ARG A 87 -3.79 -6.18 -15.93
CA ARG A 87 -4.21 -7.46 -16.49
C ARG A 87 -5.72 -7.53 -16.76
N HIS A 88 -6.51 -6.62 -16.20
CA HIS A 88 -7.92 -6.41 -16.52
C HIS A 88 -8.14 -5.07 -17.24
N PRO A 89 -7.76 -4.94 -18.52
CA PRO A 89 -8.23 -3.82 -19.35
C PRO A 89 -9.73 -3.95 -19.71
N GLU A 90 -10.31 -5.15 -19.56
CA GLU A 90 -11.54 -5.57 -20.24
C GLU A 90 -12.87 -5.14 -19.58
N LYS A 91 -12.91 -4.07 -18.79
CA LYS A 91 -14.20 -3.51 -18.32
C LYS A 91 -14.37 -2.01 -18.56
N ASP A 92 -13.40 -1.36 -19.19
CA ASP A 92 -13.40 0.09 -19.34
C ASP A 92 -13.84 0.59 -20.74
N ASP A 93 -13.99 -0.29 -21.74
CA ASP A 93 -14.33 0.13 -23.12
C ASP A 93 -15.68 -0.37 -23.67
N TRP A 94 -16.42 -1.23 -22.96
CA TRP A 94 -17.73 -1.71 -23.47
C TRP A 94 -18.79 -0.61 -23.60
N TRP A 95 -18.62 0.51 -22.87
CA TRP A 95 -19.47 1.70 -23.02
C TRP A 95 -19.01 2.66 -24.12
N LYS A 96 -17.80 2.47 -24.68
CA LYS A 96 -17.27 3.29 -25.78
C LYS A 96 -17.64 2.74 -27.16
N GLU A 97 -18.28 1.56 -27.21
CA GLU A 97 -18.76 0.92 -28.44
C GLU A 97 -20.28 1.10 -28.68
N LYS A 98 -20.94 2.04 -27.99
CA LYS A 98 -22.33 2.43 -28.27
C LYS A 98 -22.50 3.93 -28.33
#